data_AF-A0A2P4QMX5-F1
#
_entry.id   AF-A0A2P4QMX5-F1
#
_cell.length_a   1.000
_cell.length_b   1.000
_cell.length_c   1.000
_cell.angle_alpha   90.00
_cell.angle_beta   90.00
_cell.angle_gamma   90.00
#
_symmetry.space_group_name_H-M   'P 1'
#
loop_
_entity.id
_entity.type
_entity.pdbx_description
1 polymer ?
#
loop_
_entity_poly.entity_id
_entity_poly.type
_entity_poly.pdbx_seq_one_letter_code
_entity_poly.pdbx_strand_id
1 'polypeptide(L)'
;MWGMIVQNAPYYWTITTDRLHDKDVVHNYEHRNPNIVETTPNNIIMKKDLDKIIINYNKPVIFSFGNISIYQVFDDGKELLRQTYPGRSKYTSTINDTIVNIKVLSSTFSNPEANYFITIDDGFVNSKQYNEAIMGINKKVWFINTSWNEPDSCLRKTSATILLRLNAEGTKYINGLSSDGFKIFYNDLMNELSEIIPVDRSRLSDTGKFQSDPFDSNQFTILQVEISQPTKLTKPCVKDIISNLDSLIRNKDFTLISHYPLTNLLDEDFGTTITPDGWNAKMKLSLIFFSGGAILIIVIFFIVRYRNPQARNILIFSFALIILDFILDIAFVIYYAQQVLSFFIPRYFMLKYRFFFFFF
;
A
#
# COMPACT_ATOMS: atom_id res chain seq x y z
N MET A 1 6.51 -20.37 38.58
CA MET A 1 7.65 -19.44 38.73
C MET A 1 8.15 -19.58 40.15
N TRP A 2 9.46 -19.60 40.40
CA TRP A 2 10.01 -19.76 41.75
C TRP A 2 10.47 -18.40 42.27
N GLY A 3 9.86 -17.93 43.35
CA GLY A 3 10.30 -16.74 44.10
C GLY A 3 10.68 -17.15 45.52
N MET A 4 11.82 -16.66 46.01
CA MET A 4 12.29 -16.91 47.37
C MET A 4 12.04 -15.65 48.20
N ILE A 5 11.17 -15.74 49.21
CA ILE A 5 10.98 -14.68 50.20
C ILE A 5 11.74 -15.09 51.46
N VAL A 6 12.78 -14.33 51.80
CA VAL A 6 13.50 -14.49 53.07
C VAL A 6 12.82 -13.60 54.10
N GLN A 7 12.05 -14.18 55.02
CA GLN A 7 11.64 -13.51 56.24
C GLN A 7 12.60 -13.89 57.37
N ASN A 8 13.10 -12.88 58.07
CA ASN A 8 14.11 -12.97 59.12
C ASN A 8 13.71 -13.93 60.26
N ALA A 9 14.22 -15.17 60.23
CA ALA A 9 14.44 -16.02 61.40
C ALA A 9 15.59 -17.00 61.11
N PRO A 10 16.53 -17.25 62.04
CA PRO A 10 17.88 -17.67 61.69
C PRO A 10 18.06 -19.13 61.25
N TYR A 11 17.03 -20.00 61.24
CA TYR A 11 17.25 -21.44 60.96
C TYR A 11 16.14 -22.16 60.17
N TYR A 12 15.14 -21.48 59.63
CA TYR A 12 14.10 -22.13 58.83
C TYR A 12 13.77 -21.29 57.60
N TRP A 13 14.01 -21.86 56.41
CA TRP A 13 13.46 -21.37 55.16
C TRP A 13 12.19 -22.16 54.86
N THR A 14 11.15 -21.49 54.36
CA THR A 14 9.91 -22.14 53.91
C THR A 14 9.75 -21.82 52.43
N ILE A 15 9.66 -22.84 51.59
CA ILE A 15 9.28 -22.67 50.19
C ILE A 15 7.76 -22.61 50.16
N THR A 16 7.22 -21.42 49.96
CA THR A 16 5.80 -21.25 49.63
C THR A 16 5.66 -21.55 48.14
N THR A 17 5.22 -22.76 47.81
CA THR A 17 4.84 -23.08 46.43
C THR A 17 3.41 -22.61 46.23
N ASP A 18 3.17 -21.73 45.25
CA ASP A 18 1.84 -21.68 44.66
C ASP A 18 1.54 -23.08 44.10
N ARG A 19 0.35 -23.60 44.40
CA ARG A 19 -0.14 -24.80 43.71
C ARG A 19 -0.03 -24.50 42.22
N LEU A 20 0.71 -25.32 41.49
CA LEU A 20 0.62 -25.37 40.03
C LEU A 20 -0.87 -25.31 39.69
N HIS A 21 -1.26 -24.24 38.99
CA HIS A 21 -2.65 -23.99 38.63
C HIS A 21 -3.28 -25.26 38.04
N ASP A 22 -4.55 -25.44 38.39
CA ASP A 22 -5.42 -26.60 38.24
C ASP A 22 -5.05 -27.65 37.18
N LYS A 23 -5.09 -28.92 37.61
CA LYS A 23 -5.12 -30.10 36.73
C LYS A 23 -6.35 -30.13 35.80
N ASP A 24 -7.32 -29.27 36.03
CA ASP A 24 -8.59 -29.19 35.30
C ASP A 24 -8.57 -28.16 34.16
N VAL A 25 -7.46 -27.43 33.95
CA VAL A 25 -7.28 -26.62 32.75
C VAL A 25 -6.68 -27.51 31.65
N VAL A 26 -7.48 -27.81 30.63
CA VAL A 26 -6.97 -28.39 29.38
C VAL A 26 -6.04 -27.35 28.74
N HIS A 27 -4.75 -27.44 29.03
CA HIS A 27 -3.76 -26.58 28.41
C HIS A 27 -3.66 -26.95 26.93
N ASN A 28 -4.06 -26.01 26.07
CA ASN A 28 -3.75 -26.10 24.66
C ASN A 28 -2.26 -25.73 24.46
N TYR A 29 -1.39 -26.74 24.39
CA TYR A 29 0.04 -26.56 24.18
C TYR A 29 0.41 -26.22 22.73
N GLU A 30 -0.56 -25.94 21.84
CA GLU A 30 -0.33 -25.60 20.42
C GLU A 30 0.75 -24.53 20.25
N HIS A 31 0.82 -23.55 21.17
CA HIS A 31 1.78 -22.44 21.10
C HIS A 31 2.98 -22.57 22.05
N ARG A 32 3.11 -23.71 22.75
CA ARG A 32 4.13 -23.97 23.79
C ARG A 32 4.21 -22.86 24.86
N ASN A 33 3.08 -22.19 25.11
CA ASN A 33 2.97 -21.13 26.08
C ASN A 33 1.78 -21.41 27.01
N PRO A 34 2.01 -21.74 28.29
CA PRO A 34 0.94 -22.12 29.21
C PRO A 34 0.03 -20.95 29.61
N ASN A 35 0.38 -19.71 29.25
CA ASN A 35 -0.42 -18.53 29.54
C ASN A 35 -1.43 -18.22 28.44
N ILE A 36 -1.31 -18.85 27.26
CA ILE A 36 -2.21 -18.67 26.13
C ILE A 36 -3.25 -19.79 26.15
N VAL A 37 -4.52 -19.40 26.12
CA VAL A 37 -5.67 -20.32 26.09
C VAL A 37 -6.01 -20.68 24.65
N GLU A 38 -6.12 -19.66 23.80
CA GLU A 38 -6.51 -19.80 22.40
C GLU A 38 -6.00 -18.63 21.56
N THR A 39 -5.93 -18.85 20.25
CA THR A 39 -5.57 -17.83 19.26
C THR A 39 -6.51 -17.87 18.07
N THR A 40 -6.69 -16.72 17.42
CA THR A 40 -7.41 -16.62 16.15
C THR A 40 -6.59 -15.79 15.16
N PRO A 41 -6.35 -16.26 13.93
CA PRO A 41 -6.68 -17.61 13.42
C PRO A 41 -5.84 -18.68 14.14
N ASN A 42 -6.35 -19.92 14.21
CA ASN A 42 -5.58 -21.00 14.81
C ASN A 42 -4.51 -21.51 13.82
N ASN A 43 -4.93 -21.99 12.64
CA ASN A 43 -4.03 -22.64 11.67
C ASN A 43 -4.17 -22.18 10.21
N ILE A 44 -5.37 -21.84 9.75
CA ILE A 44 -5.64 -21.60 8.31
C ILE A 44 -6.42 -20.31 8.11
N ILE A 45 -6.03 -19.55 7.08
CA ILE A 45 -6.76 -18.41 6.55
C ILE A 45 -7.33 -18.79 5.18
N MET A 46 -8.67 -18.85 5.09
CA MET A 46 -9.38 -19.28 3.87
C MET A 46 -9.80 -18.12 2.96
N LYS A 47 -9.72 -16.88 3.44
CA LYS A 47 -10.09 -15.69 2.68
C LYS A 47 -9.10 -14.58 2.95
N LYS A 48 -8.90 -13.74 1.94
CA LYS A 48 -8.22 -12.45 2.07
C LYS A 48 -8.84 -11.60 3.18
N ASP A 49 -8.06 -10.62 3.62
CA ASP A 49 -8.51 -9.54 4.50
C ASP A 49 -8.67 -9.94 5.97
N LEU A 50 -7.80 -10.81 6.49
CA LEU A 50 -7.64 -10.92 7.94
C LEU A 50 -7.12 -9.58 8.48
N ASP A 51 -7.96 -8.89 9.24
CA ASP A 51 -7.69 -7.57 9.79
C ASP A 51 -7.10 -7.62 11.21
N LYS A 52 -7.24 -8.76 11.89
CA LYS A 52 -6.78 -8.94 13.26
C LYS A 52 -6.35 -10.37 13.60
N ILE A 53 -5.37 -10.46 14.48
CA ILE A 53 -5.03 -11.64 15.27
C ILE A 53 -5.56 -11.42 16.69
N ILE A 54 -6.09 -12.47 17.30
CA ILE A 54 -6.59 -12.47 18.67
C ILE A 54 -5.80 -13.49 19.48
N ILE A 55 -5.36 -13.11 20.68
CA ILE A 55 -4.71 -13.99 21.64
C ILE A 55 -5.45 -13.89 22.97
N ASN A 56 -5.96 -15.00 23.47
CA ASN A 56 -6.63 -15.05 24.76
C ASN A 56 -5.67 -15.57 25.82
N TYR A 57 -5.41 -14.77 26.84
CA TYR A 57 -4.55 -15.14 27.96
C TYR A 57 -5.38 -15.67 29.14
N ASN A 58 -4.83 -16.62 29.88
CA ASN A 58 -5.47 -17.18 31.08
C ASN A 58 -5.45 -16.24 32.30
N LYS A 59 -4.82 -15.07 32.18
CA LYS A 59 -4.71 -14.07 33.23
C LYS A 59 -4.70 -12.65 32.63
N PRO A 60 -5.09 -11.62 33.41
CA PRO A 60 -5.02 -10.23 32.96
C PRO A 60 -3.59 -9.80 32.58
N VAL A 61 -3.47 -9.09 31.45
CA VAL A 61 -2.20 -8.65 30.86
C VAL A 61 -2.16 -7.15 30.58
N ILE A 62 -0.96 -6.60 30.48
CA ILE A 62 -0.69 -5.23 30.05
C ILE A 62 0.43 -5.21 29.00
N PHE A 63 0.36 -4.29 28.04
CA PHE A 63 1.35 -4.22 26.98
C PHE A 63 2.72 -3.72 27.46
N SER A 64 3.76 -4.31 26.91
CA SER A 64 5.16 -4.01 27.21
C SER A 64 5.96 -3.86 25.90
N PHE A 65 7.28 -4.01 25.95
CA PHE A 65 8.19 -3.64 24.86
C PHE A 65 8.55 -4.77 23.90
N GLY A 66 8.25 -6.03 24.22
CA GLY A 66 8.48 -7.15 23.29
C GLY A 66 7.68 -6.98 22.01
N ASN A 67 8.19 -7.50 20.90
CA ASN A 67 7.55 -7.41 19.59
C ASN A 67 6.70 -8.63 19.28
N ILE A 68 5.67 -8.41 18.46
CA ILE A 68 5.09 -9.46 17.63
C ILE A 68 5.66 -9.32 16.22
N SER A 69 6.06 -10.42 15.61
CA SER A 69 6.58 -10.44 14.25
C SER A 69 5.95 -11.57 13.44
N ILE A 70 5.59 -11.28 12.19
CA ILE A 70 4.94 -12.22 11.28
C ILE A 70 5.87 -12.43 10.09
N TYR A 71 6.20 -13.68 9.80
CA TYR A 71 7.10 -14.06 8.73
C TYR A 71 6.39 -14.96 7.73
N GLN A 72 6.64 -14.75 6.43
CA GLN A 72 6.35 -15.72 5.39
C GLN A 72 7.54 -16.66 5.21
N VAL A 73 7.27 -17.94 4.97
CA VAL A 73 8.27 -18.98 4.70
C VAL A 73 8.14 -19.45 3.26
N PHE A 74 9.25 -19.46 2.54
CA PHE A 74 9.36 -20.00 1.19
C PHE A 74 9.87 -21.45 1.22
N ASP A 75 9.66 -22.18 0.11
CA ASP A 75 10.01 -23.60 0.00
C ASP A 75 11.52 -23.87 0.16
N ASP A 76 12.37 -22.88 -0.15
CA ASP A 76 13.83 -22.91 0.05
C ASP A 76 14.26 -22.65 1.51
N GLY A 77 13.30 -22.43 2.41
CA GLY A 77 13.54 -22.12 3.82
C GLY A 77 13.84 -20.64 4.08
N LYS A 78 13.83 -19.77 3.06
CA LYS A 78 13.95 -18.32 3.23
C LYS A 78 12.76 -17.79 4.01
N GLU A 79 13.02 -16.84 4.89
CA GLU A 79 12.03 -16.21 5.75
C GLU A 79 11.95 -14.72 5.42
N LEU A 80 10.73 -14.23 5.22
CA LEU A 80 10.46 -12.84 4.87
C LEU A 80 9.58 -12.21 5.95
N LEU A 81 10.11 -11.21 6.63
CA LEU A 81 9.34 -10.44 7.60
C LEU A 81 8.25 -9.64 6.86
N ARG A 82 7.00 -9.83 7.27
CA ARG A 82 5.82 -9.15 6.71
C ARG A 82 5.39 -7.95 7.54
N GLN A 83 5.46 -8.08 8.86
CA GLN A 83 5.01 -7.06 9.81
C GLN A 83 5.68 -7.28 11.17
N THR A 84 6.13 -6.20 11.83
CA THR A 84 6.64 -6.26 13.21
C THR A 84 6.35 -4.96 13.96
N TYR A 85 6.01 -5.07 15.25
CA TYR A 85 5.84 -3.92 16.13
C TYR A 85 5.76 -4.34 17.61
N PRO A 86 6.06 -3.42 18.54
CA PRO A 86 6.00 -3.70 19.98
C PRO A 86 4.57 -3.78 20.50
N GLY A 87 4.39 -4.45 21.64
CA GLY A 87 3.11 -4.54 22.34
C GLY A 87 2.48 -3.18 22.65
N ARG A 88 3.25 -2.11 22.84
CA ARG A 88 2.74 -0.75 23.09
C ARG A 88 2.41 0.07 21.85
N SER A 89 2.38 -0.55 20.67
CA SER A 89 2.08 0.15 19.43
C SER A 89 0.62 0.59 19.33
N LYS A 90 0.30 1.41 18.31
CA LYS A 90 -1.08 1.76 17.93
C LYS A 90 -1.88 0.58 17.33
N TYR A 91 -1.23 -0.55 17.06
CA TYR A 91 -1.82 -1.73 16.41
C TYR A 91 -2.26 -2.80 17.41
N THR A 92 -2.23 -2.50 18.70
CA THR A 92 -2.56 -3.43 19.78
C THR A 92 -3.65 -2.85 20.68
N SER A 93 -4.61 -3.68 21.06
CA SER A 93 -5.63 -3.30 22.04
C SER A 93 -6.00 -4.49 22.92
N THR A 94 -6.57 -4.24 24.08
CA THR A 94 -7.01 -5.30 25.01
C THR A 94 -8.51 -5.21 25.24
N ILE A 95 -9.17 -6.37 25.33
CA ILE A 95 -10.57 -6.52 25.73
C ILE A 95 -10.58 -7.31 27.03
N ASN A 96 -11.28 -6.81 28.05
CA ASN A 96 -11.42 -7.44 29.37
C ASN A 96 -10.08 -7.80 30.05
N ASP A 97 -9.02 -7.07 29.74
CA ASP A 97 -7.63 -7.30 30.18
C ASP A 97 -7.01 -8.67 29.82
N THR A 98 -7.75 -9.65 29.30
CA THR A 98 -7.23 -10.99 28.97
C THR A 98 -7.13 -11.25 27.47
N ILE A 99 -7.94 -10.58 26.65
CA ILE A 99 -7.99 -10.78 25.21
C ILE A 99 -7.18 -9.67 24.54
N VAL A 100 -6.11 -10.05 23.85
CA VAL A 100 -5.26 -9.14 23.09
C VAL A 100 -5.65 -9.19 21.62
N ASN A 101 -5.97 -8.02 21.06
CA ASN A 101 -6.18 -7.82 19.63
C ASN A 101 -4.93 -7.19 19.02
N ILE A 102 -4.53 -7.72 17.87
CA ILE A 102 -3.35 -7.35 17.10
C ILE A 102 -3.84 -7.02 15.69
N LYS A 103 -3.70 -5.77 15.24
CA LYS A 103 -4.12 -5.35 13.91
C LYS A 103 -3.14 -5.84 12.85
N VAL A 104 -3.68 -6.53 11.84
CA VAL A 104 -2.92 -7.07 10.73
C VAL A 104 -3.05 -6.14 9.53
N LEU A 105 -1.93 -5.83 8.88
CA LEU A 105 -1.94 -5.06 7.63
C LEU A 105 -2.46 -5.94 6.49
N SER A 106 -3.16 -5.32 5.53
CA SER A 106 -3.62 -6.01 4.31
C SER A 106 -2.49 -6.72 3.54
N SER A 107 -1.28 -6.18 3.64
CA SER A 107 -0.07 -6.73 3.03
C SER A 107 0.52 -7.92 3.77
N THR A 108 0.09 -8.26 4.99
CA THR A 108 0.78 -9.27 5.81
C THR A 108 0.54 -10.69 5.29
N PHE A 109 -0.70 -11.18 5.35
CA PHE A 109 -1.11 -12.49 4.82
C PHE A 109 -1.64 -12.34 3.40
N SER A 110 -0.81 -11.81 2.50
CA SER A 110 -1.29 -11.37 1.19
C SER A 110 -1.04 -12.37 0.05
N ASN A 111 -0.22 -13.41 0.29
CA ASN A 111 0.11 -14.41 -0.72
C ASN A 111 -0.84 -15.63 -0.63
N PRO A 112 -1.47 -16.08 -1.73
CA PRO A 112 -2.19 -17.35 -1.80
C PRO A 112 -1.26 -18.55 -1.53
N GLU A 113 -1.82 -19.65 -1.03
CA GLU A 113 -1.13 -20.94 -0.82
C GLU A 113 0.27 -20.81 -0.20
N ALA A 114 0.41 -19.97 0.83
CA ALA A 114 1.67 -19.62 1.45
C ALA A 114 1.68 -19.97 2.95
N ASN A 115 2.88 -20.28 3.44
CA ASN A 115 3.12 -20.64 4.82
C ASN A 115 3.68 -19.43 5.57
N TYR A 116 3.18 -19.21 6.78
CA TYR A 116 3.62 -18.14 7.66
C TYR A 116 3.88 -18.69 9.05
N PHE A 117 4.70 -18.01 9.83
CA PHE A 117 4.76 -18.21 11.28
C PHE A 117 4.74 -16.87 12.01
N ILE A 118 4.21 -16.92 13.24
CA ILE A 118 4.17 -15.78 14.15
C ILE A 118 5.16 -16.03 15.29
N THR A 119 5.93 -14.99 15.63
CA THR A 119 6.75 -14.96 16.84
C THR A 119 6.28 -13.84 17.75
N ILE A 120 6.32 -14.10 19.05
CA ILE A 120 6.04 -13.12 20.08
C ILE A 120 7.22 -13.15 21.02
N ASP A 121 7.85 -12.01 21.25
CA ASP A 121 8.96 -11.91 22.19
C ASP A 121 8.45 -12.06 23.63
N ASP A 122 9.32 -12.56 24.50
CA ASP A 122 9.08 -12.49 25.94
C ASP A 122 8.88 -11.02 26.36
N GLY A 123 7.83 -10.76 27.14
CA GLY A 123 7.49 -9.39 27.52
C GLY A 123 6.88 -8.56 26.41
N PHE A 124 6.31 -9.17 25.36
CA PHE A 124 5.30 -8.49 24.51
C PHE A 124 4.13 -7.98 25.37
N VAL A 125 3.71 -8.80 26.33
CA VAL A 125 2.82 -8.43 27.43
C VAL A 125 3.41 -8.84 28.77
N ASN A 126 3.03 -8.10 29.82
CA ASN A 126 3.33 -8.44 31.21
C ASN A 126 2.03 -8.86 31.91
N SER A 127 2.15 -9.63 32.99
CA SER A 127 1.05 -9.87 33.92
C SER A 127 0.61 -8.56 34.56
N LYS A 128 -0.68 -8.24 34.52
CA LYS A 128 -1.21 -7.02 35.13
C LYS A 128 -1.04 -7.00 36.66
N GLN A 129 -1.07 -8.17 37.29
CA GLN A 129 -0.98 -8.29 38.76
C GLN A 129 0.45 -8.10 39.27
N TYR A 130 1.43 -8.73 38.62
CA TYR A 130 2.82 -8.76 39.10
C TYR A 130 3.77 -7.88 38.28
N ASN A 131 3.31 -7.32 37.17
CA ASN A 131 4.12 -6.59 36.19
C ASN A 131 5.34 -7.40 35.69
N GLU A 132 5.18 -8.72 35.63
CA GLU A 132 6.20 -9.65 35.15
C GLU A 132 6.03 -9.95 33.67
N ALA A 133 7.12 -10.04 32.92
CA ALA A 133 7.10 -10.43 31.53
C ALA A 133 6.46 -11.80 31.35
N ILE A 134 5.47 -11.89 30.46
CA ILE A 134 4.88 -13.17 30.06
C ILE A 134 5.73 -13.73 28.93
N MET A 135 6.00 -15.04 29.03
CA MET A 135 6.67 -15.80 27.97
C MET A 135 5.94 -15.58 26.64
N GLY A 136 6.69 -15.43 25.56
CA GLY A 136 6.17 -15.24 24.22
C GLY A 136 5.89 -16.55 23.48
N ILE A 137 5.99 -16.51 22.15
CA ILE A 137 5.88 -17.65 21.25
C ILE A 137 7.15 -17.69 20.41
N ASN A 138 7.88 -18.80 20.54
CA ASN A 138 9.13 -19.00 19.82
C ASN A 138 8.93 -19.16 18.32
N LYS A 139 10.01 -18.90 17.57
CA LYS A 139 10.12 -19.13 16.14
C LYS A 139 9.67 -20.54 15.75
N LYS A 140 8.92 -20.64 14.65
CA LYS A 140 8.45 -21.92 14.07
C LYS A 140 7.64 -22.78 15.06
N VAL A 141 6.86 -22.14 15.93
CA VAL A 141 5.88 -22.82 16.80
C VAL A 141 4.47 -22.56 16.29
N TRP A 142 4.08 -21.29 16.13
CA TRP A 142 2.76 -20.93 15.62
C TRP A 142 2.79 -20.72 14.11
N PHE A 143 2.26 -21.69 13.35
CA PHE A 143 2.17 -21.63 11.90
C PHE A 143 0.77 -21.26 11.43
N ILE A 144 0.70 -20.51 10.33
CA ILE A 144 -0.54 -20.13 9.66
C ILE A 144 -0.37 -20.36 8.16
N ASN A 145 -1.33 -21.06 7.56
CA ASN A 145 -1.34 -21.31 6.12
C ASN A 145 -2.47 -20.54 5.45
N THR A 146 -2.19 -19.92 4.32
CA THR A 146 -3.21 -19.36 3.44
C THR A 146 -3.64 -20.41 2.43
N SER A 147 -4.95 -20.55 2.18
CA SER A 147 -5.49 -21.68 1.37
C SER A 147 -6.51 -21.25 0.33
N TRP A 148 -6.47 -20.00 -0.13
CA TRP A 148 -7.32 -19.54 -1.24
C TRP A 148 -6.56 -19.53 -2.56
N ASN A 149 -7.32 -19.48 -3.65
CA ASN A 149 -6.85 -19.18 -4.99
C ASN A 149 -7.42 -17.83 -5.45
N GLU A 150 -6.68 -17.17 -6.34
CA GLU A 150 -7.20 -15.98 -7.02
C GLU A 150 -8.32 -16.34 -8.00
N PRO A 151 -9.26 -15.41 -8.28
CA PRO A 151 -10.31 -15.66 -9.26
C PRO A 151 -9.75 -15.64 -10.68
N ASP A 152 -10.29 -16.47 -11.59
CA ASP A 152 -9.88 -16.56 -13.01
C ASP A 152 -9.84 -15.21 -13.73
N SER A 153 -10.72 -14.28 -13.33
CA SER A 153 -10.74 -12.92 -13.84
C SER A 153 -9.38 -12.21 -13.72
N CYS A 154 -8.53 -12.59 -12.76
CA CYS A 154 -7.21 -12.03 -12.57
C CYS A 154 -6.22 -12.43 -13.66
N LEU A 155 -6.32 -13.64 -14.22
CA LEU A 155 -5.46 -14.07 -15.34
C LEU A 155 -5.82 -13.37 -16.65
N ARG A 156 -7.07 -12.88 -16.75
CA ARG A 156 -7.64 -12.26 -17.96
C ARG A 156 -7.66 -10.74 -17.92
N LYS A 157 -7.34 -10.13 -16.77
CA LYS A 157 -7.21 -8.67 -16.62
C LYS A 157 -5.91 -8.19 -17.23
N THR A 158 -5.92 -6.96 -17.74
CA THR A 158 -4.74 -6.27 -18.27
C THR A 158 -3.74 -5.94 -17.17
N SER A 159 -2.49 -5.70 -17.57
CA SER A 159 -1.49 -5.05 -16.73
C SER A 159 -2.03 -3.72 -16.19
N ALA A 160 -1.50 -3.28 -15.06
CA ALA A 160 -1.78 -1.95 -14.54
C ALA A 160 -0.48 -1.18 -14.44
N THR A 161 -0.58 0.12 -14.68
CA THR A 161 0.50 1.04 -14.41
C THR A 161 0.21 1.77 -13.10
N ILE A 162 1.22 1.85 -12.25
CA ILE A 162 1.20 2.60 -10.99
C ILE A 162 2.25 3.70 -10.96
N LEU A 163 2.03 4.65 -10.07
CA LEU A 163 2.96 5.71 -9.74
C LEU A 163 3.47 5.52 -8.32
N LEU A 164 4.80 5.54 -8.18
CA LEU A 164 5.51 5.57 -6.91
C LEU A 164 6.19 6.92 -6.77
N ARG A 165 6.16 7.54 -5.59
CA ARG A 165 6.87 8.79 -5.33
C ARG A 165 8.07 8.53 -4.44
N LEU A 166 9.20 9.14 -4.78
CA LEU A 166 10.37 9.16 -3.92
C LEU A 166 10.25 10.27 -2.88
N ASN A 167 10.81 10.04 -1.71
CA ASN A 167 10.96 11.06 -0.68
C ASN A 167 12.09 12.06 -1.06
N ALA A 168 12.30 13.07 -0.22
CA ALA A 168 13.30 14.10 -0.45
C ALA A 168 14.72 13.54 -0.69
N GLU A 169 15.11 12.50 0.05
CA GLU A 169 16.41 11.86 -0.10
C GLU A 169 16.51 11.13 -1.44
N GLY A 170 15.49 10.35 -1.80
CA GLY A 170 15.41 9.63 -3.06
C GLY A 170 15.45 10.54 -4.27
N THR A 171 14.66 11.63 -4.26
CA THR A 171 14.67 12.64 -5.32
C THR A 171 16.03 13.28 -5.49
N LYS A 172 16.69 13.66 -4.38
CA LYS A 172 18.04 14.22 -4.44
C LYS A 172 19.05 13.21 -5.00
N TYR A 173 18.95 11.95 -4.60
CA TYR A 173 19.81 10.87 -5.06
C TYR A 173 19.72 10.69 -6.58
N ILE A 174 18.51 10.56 -7.12
CA ILE A 174 18.34 10.29 -8.57
C ILE A 174 18.64 11.50 -9.46
N ASN A 175 18.47 12.72 -8.96
CA ASN A 175 18.81 13.94 -9.71
C ASN A 175 20.32 14.05 -10.03
N GLY A 176 21.17 13.36 -9.26
CA GLY A 176 22.61 13.29 -9.51
C GLY A 176 23.03 12.17 -10.47
N LEU A 177 22.11 11.31 -10.91
CA LEU A 177 22.44 10.14 -11.73
C LEU A 177 22.49 10.48 -13.22
N SER A 178 23.34 9.75 -13.95
CA SER A 178 23.28 9.70 -15.41
C SER A 178 22.06 8.88 -15.87
N SER A 179 21.74 8.93 -17.16
CA SER A 179 20.67 8.09 -17.74
C SER A 179 20.88 6.59 -17.48
N ASP A 180 22.13 6.10 -17.58
CA ASP A 180 22.42 4.70 -17.29
C ASP A 180 22.42 4.39 -15.79
N GLY A 181 22.86 5.34 -14.95
CA GLY A 181 22.73 5.23 -13.49
C GLY A 181 21.28 5.14 -13.04
N PHE A 182 20.38 5.91 -13.67
CA PHE A 182 18.95 5.84 -13.39
C PHE A 182 18.33 4.49 -13.76
N LYS A 183 18.71 3.89 -14.90
CA LYS A 183 18.25 2.55 -15.29
C LYS A 183 18.68 1.49 -14.29
N ILE A 184 19.92 1.57 -13.79
CA ILE A 184 20.45 0.66 -12.77
C ILE A 184 19.64 0.82 -11.48
N PHE A 185 19.48 2.05 -10.99
CA PHE A 185 18.66 2.37 -9.82
C PHE A 185 17.26 1.79 -9.94
N TYR A 186 16.59 2.02 -11.07
CA TYR A 186 15.23 1.54 -11.28
C TYR A 186 15.17 0.01 -11.27
N ASN A 187 16.09 -0.66 -11.97
CA ASN A 187 16.15 -2.12 -12.01
C ASN A 187 16.35 -2.71 -10.60
N ASP A 188 17.24 -2.10 -9.81
CA ASP A 188 17.54 -2.54 -8.45
C ASP A 188 16.36 -2.28 -7.51
N LEU A 189 15.66 -1.16 -7.66
CA LEU A 189 14.41 -0.89 -6.93
C LEU A 189 13.36 -1.97 -7.23
N MET A 190 13.22 -2.40 -8.48
CA MET A 190 12.30 -3.48 -8.83
C MET A 190 12.74 -4.84 -8.26
N ASN A 191 14.05 -5.08 -8.15
CA ASN A 191 14.57 -6.28 -7.47
C ASN A 191 14.18 -6.27 -6.00
N GLU A 192 14.43 -5.18 -5.27
CA GLU A 192 14.05 -5.03 -3.86
C GLU A 192 12.53 -5.17 -3.66
N LEU A 193 11.73 -4.52 -4.52
CA LEU A 193 10.27 -4.67 -4.45
C LEU A 193 9.85 -6.14 -4.61
N SER A 194 10.42 -6.87 -5.59
CA SER A 194 10.09 -8.29 -5.79
C SER A 194 10.48 -9.21 -4.63
N GLU A 195 11.39 -8.78 -3.76
CA GLU A 195 11.75 -9.49 -2.54
C GLU A 195 10.77 -9.22 -1.39
N ILE A 196 10.15 -8.03 -1.38
CA ILE A 196 9.28 -7.57 -0.29
C ILE A 196 7.81 -7.91 -0.54
N ILE A 197 7.33 -7.71 -1.77
CA ILE A 197 5.96 -8.06 -2.17
C ILE A 197 5.95 -9.41 -2.89
N PRO A 198 4.90 -10.24 -2.72
CA PRO A 198 4.78 -11.55 -3.34
C PRO A 198 4.48 -11.42 -4.85
N VAL A 199 5.42 -10.87 -5.61
CA VAL A 199 5.35 -10.67 -7.05
C VAL A 199 6.65 -11.16 -7.68
N ASP A 200 6.54 -11.93 -8.76
CA ASP A 200 7.72 -12.36 -9.49
C ASP A 200 8.37 -11.13 -10.16
N ARG A 201 9.71 -11.01 -10.09
CA ARG A 201 10.45 -9.87 -10.66
C ARG A 201 10.10 -9.57 -12.11
N SER A 202 9.82 -10.60 -12.91
CA SER A 202 9.43 -10.51 -14.32
C SER A 202 8.10 -9.80 -14.54
N ARG A 203 7.28 -9.64 -13.51
CA ARG A 203 6.01 -8.91 -13.57
C ARG A 203 6.14 -7.42 -13.28
N LEU A 204 7.31 -6.95 -12.83
CA LEU A 204 7.60 -5.54 -12.59
C LEU A 204 8.42 -5.00 -13.77
N SER A 205 7.83 -4.13 -14.59
CA SER A 205 8.52 -3.51 -15.73
C SER A 205 8.84 -2.05 -15.49
N ASP A 206 10.02 -1.67 -16.00
CA ASP A 206 10.41 -0.28 -16.15
C ASP A 206 9.72 0.31 -17.38
N THR A 207 8.96 1.39 -17.17
CA THR A 207 8.38 2.15 -18.29
C THR A 207 9.34 3.22 -18.83
N GLY A 208 10.46 3.45 -18.14
CA GLY A 208 11.46 4.49 -18.40
C GLY A 208 10.96 5.90 -18.11
N LYS A 209 9.79 6.03 -17.46
CA LYS A 209 9.11 7.30 -17.25
C LYS A 209 9.20 7.73 -15.80
N PHE A 210 9.69 8.94 -15.64
CA PHE A 210 9.67 9.66 -14.37
C PHE A 210 9.37 11.13 -14.62
N GLN A 211 8.83 11.80 -13.61
CA GLN A 211 8.53 13.22 -13.65
C GLN A 211 8.58 13.80 -12.24
N SER A 212 8.82 15.11 -12.12
CA SER A 212 8.53 15.81 -10.88
C SER A 212 7.03 15.80 -10.60
N ASP A 213 6.65 15.65 -9.34
CA ASP A 213 5.28 15.75 -8.87
C ASP A 213 4.82 17.22 -9.05
N PRO A 214 3.83 17.48 -9.92
CA PRO A 214 3.36 18.84 -10.17
C PRO A 214 2.52 19.41 -9.01
N PHE A 215 2.12 18.58 -8.05
CA PHE A 215 1.28 18.97 -6.92
C PHE A 215 2.06 19.09 -5.60
N ASP A 216 3.34 18.73 -5.60
CA ASP A 216 4.22 18.85 -4.45
C ASP A 216 5.16 20.06 -4.61
N SER A 217 5.22 20.90 -3.58
CA SER A 217 6.10 22.08 -3.57
C SER A 217 7.59 21.72 -3.60
N ASN A 218 7.94 20.53 -3.12
CA ASN A 218 9.31 20.04 -3.08
C ASN A 218 9.73 19.30 -4.37
N GLN A 219 8.82 19.23 -5.36
CA GLN A 219 9.04 18.61 -6.67
C GLN A 219 9.58 17.17 -6.57
N PHE A 220 9.07 16.42 -5.59
CA PHE A 220 9.42 15.00 -5.44
C PHE A 220 9.21 14.21 -6.72
N THR A 221 10.04 13.19 -6.93
CA THR A 221 10.06 12.47 -8.21
C THR A 221 9.08 11.32 -8.18
N ILE A 222 8.23 11.26 -9.19
CA ILE A 222 7.31 10.17 -9.45
C ILE A 222 7.93 9.23 -10.49
N LEU A 223 7.92 7.95 -10.17
CA LEU A 223 8.33 6.83 -11.01
C LEU A 223 7.09 6.08 -11.49
N GLN A 224 7.07 5.69 -12.75
CA GLN A 224 5.98 4.91 -13.33
C GLN A 224 6.40 3.44 -13.47
N VAL A 225 5.70 2.55 -12.75
CA VAL A 225 5.93 1.10 -12.75
C VAL A 225 4.75 0.39 -13.41
N GLU A 226 5.02 -0.56 -14.30
CA GLU A 226 3.98 -1.44 -14.81
C GLU A 226 4.03 -2.80 -14.11
N ILE A 227 2.86 -3.32 -13.75
CA ILE A 227 2.65 -4.61 -13.11
C ILE A 227 1.82 -5.48 -14.05
N SER A 228 2.45 -6.51 -14.59
CA SER A 228 1.77 -7.46 -15.48
C SER A 228 0.85 -8.42 -14.72
N GLN A 229 -0.12 -9.01 -15.41
CA GLN A 229 -1.05 -9.98 -14.82
C GLN A 229 -0.35 -11.26 -14.33
N PRO A 230 -0.90 -11.95 -13.32
CA PRO A 230 -0.35 -13.23 -12.87
C PRO A 230 -0.50 -14.31 -13.94
N THR A 231 0.39 -15.30 -13.92
CA THR A 231 0.34 -16.47 -14.82
C THR A 231 -0.41 -17.65 -14.22
N LYS A 232 -0.58 -17.67 -12.89
CA LYS A 232 -1.23 -18.74 -12.12
C LYS A 232 -2.16 -18.13 -11.07
N LEU A 233 -3.22 -18.86 -10.70
CA LEU A 233 -4.17 -18.44 -9.65
C LEU A 233 -3.56 -18.44 -8.24
N THR A 234 -2.42 -19.10 -8.07
CA THR A 234 -1.64 -19.09 -6.82
C THR A 234 -0.77 -17.84 -6.68
N LYS A 235 -0.78 -16.94 -7.67
CA LYS A 235 -0.01 -15.68 -7.64
C LYS A 235 -0.96 -14.49 -7.48
N PRO A 236 -0.64 -13.51 -6.62
CA PRO A 236 -1.52 -12.37 -6.35
C PRO A 236 -1.93 -11.60 -7.60
N CYS A 237 -3.19 -11.15 -7.62
CA CYS A 237 -3.68 -10.28 -8.68
C CYS A 237 -3.02 -8.90 -8.62
N VAL A 238 -3.02 -8.21 -9.76
CA VAL A 238 -2.46 -6.85 -9.88
C VAL A 238 -3.07 -5.89 -8.86
N LYS A 239 -4.40 -5.87 -8.71
CA LYS A 239 -5.08 -5.01 -7.73
C LYS A 239 -4.61 -5.22 -6.28
N ASP A 240 -4.29 -6.47 -5.93
CA ASP A 240 -3.92 -6.83 -4.57
C ASP A 240 -2.47 -6.44 -4.33
N ILE A 241 -1.59 -6.67 -5.31
CA ILE A 241 -0.21 -6.16 -5.28
C ILE A 241 -0.19 -4.65 -5.04
N ILE A 242 -1.03 -3.89 -5.75
CA ILE A 242 -1.10 -2.44 -5.62
C ILE A 242 -1.56 -2.03 -4.21
N SER A 243 -2.65 -2.62 -3.72
CA SER A 243 -3.16 -2.37 -2.36
C SER A 243 -2.13 -2.74 -1.27
N ASN A 244 -1.43 -3.86 -1.45
CA ASN A 244 -0.41 -4.31 -0.52
C ASN A 244 0.81 -3.37 -0.53
N LEU A 245 1.24 -2.94 -1.72
CA LEU A 245 2.35 -2.01 -1.85
C LEU A 245 2.02 -0.66 -1.21
N ASP A 246 0.80 -0.14 -1.40
CA ASP A 246 0.34 1.09 -0.72
C ASP A 246 0.38 0.93 0.80
N SER A 247 -0.16 -0.19 1.30
CA SER A 247 -0.17 -0.52 2.72
C SER A 247 1.25 -0.61 3.30
N LEU A 248 2.20 -1.22 2.59
CA LEU A 248 3.58 -1.32 3.03
C LEU A 248 4.28 0.05 3.06
N ILE A 249 4.14 0.84 1.99
CA ILE A 249 4.76 2.18 1.89
C ILE A 249 4.21 3.11 2.97
N ARG A 250 2.90 3.10 3.23
CA ARG A 250 2.27 3.95 4.26
C ARG A 250 2.54 3.50 5.70
N ASN A 251 3.01 2.28 5.91
CA ASN A 251 3.33 1.72 7.23
C ASN A 251 4.82 1.33 7.28
N LYS A 252 5.66 2.12 6.63
CA LYS A 252 7.09 1.86 6.42
C LYS A 252 7.88 1.65 7.70
N ASP A 253 7.51 2.29 8.81
CA ASP A 253 8.09 2.10 10.14
C ASP A 253 7.98 0.65 10.68
N PHE A 254 7.01 -0.13 10.19
CA PHE A 254 6.65 -1.45 10.74
C PHE A 254 6.74 -2.57 9.72
N THR A 255 7.25 -2.27 8.52
CA THR A 255 7.30 -3.19 7.39
C THR A 255 8.69 -3.20 6.76
N LEU A 256 8.96 -4.22 5.95
CA LEU A 256 10.28 -4.43 5.36
C LEU A 256 10.72 -3.37 4.34
N ILE A 257 9.80 -2.50 3.91
CA ILE A 257 10.10 -1.42 2.94
C ILE A 257 11.20 -0.49 3.45
N SER A 258 11.28 -0.24 4.77
CA SER A 258 12.33 0.59 5.36
C SER A 258 13.68 -0.12 5.52
N HIS A 259 13.72 -1.45 5.41
CA HIS A 259 14.94 -2.23 5.67
C HIS A 259 15.84 -2.37 4.43
N TYR A 260 15.31 -2.09 3.24
CA TYR A 260 16.07 -2.10 1.99
C TYR A 260 16.42 -0.69 1.54
N PRO A 261 17.63 -0.45 1.00
CA PRO A 261 18.15 0.89 0.78
C PRO A 261 17.34 1.69 -0.24
N LEU A 262 16.84 1.08 -1.33
CA LEU A 262 16.12 1.82 -2.38
C LEU A 262 14.62 1.92 -2.09
N THR A 263 13.99 0.86 -1.57
CA THR A 263 12.57 0.98 -1.16
C THR A 263 12.40 1.90 0.05
N ASN A 264 13.44 2.09 0.86
CA ASN A 264 13.44 3.11 1.91
C ASN A 264 13.45 4.55 1.35
N LEU A 265 13.63 4.74 0.04
CA LEU A 265 13.50 6.05 -0.60
C LEU A 265 12.07 6.35 -1.05
N LEU A 266 11.13 5.40 -0.89
CA LEU A 266 9.72 5.62 -1.20
C LEU A 266 9.06 6.53 -0.15
N ASP A 267 8.19 7.41 -0.65
CA ASP A 267 7.44 8.38 0.14
C ASP A 267 6.19 7.75 0.77
N GLU A 268 6.20 7.68 2.10
CA GLU A 268 5.14 7.10 2.91
C GLU A 268 3.83 7.89 2.87
N ASP A 269 3.89 9.22 2.68
CA ASP A 269 2.71 10.07 2.60
C ASP A 269 1.98 9.86 1.27
N PHE A 270 2.74 9.61 0.21
CA PHE A 270 2.19 9.36 -1.12
C PHE A 270 1.58 7.97 -1.24
N GLY A 271 2.29 6.93 -0.79
CA GLY A 271 1.90 5.54 -1.02
C GLY A 271 2.08 5.13 -2.49
N THR A 272 1.03 4.57 -3.10
CA THR A 272 0.97 4.29 -4.55
C THR A 272 -0.39 4.66 -5.13
N THR A 273 -0.41 5.08 -6.39
CA THR A 273 -1.66 5.33 -7.12
C THR A 273 -1.66 4.67 -8.49
N ILE A 274 -2.84 4.29 -8.97
CA ILE A 274 -3.02 3.69 -10.30
C ILE A 274 -3.09 4.83 -11.32
N THR A 275 -2.31 4.76 -12.40
CA THR A 275 -2.57 5.64 -13.53
C THR A 275 -3.88 5.19 -14.18
N PRO A 276 -4.88 6.06 -14.34
CA PRO A 276 -6.13 5.65 -14.97
C PRO A 276 -5.84 5.12 -16.39
N ASP A 277 -6.05 3.83 -16.62
CA ASP A 277 -5.82 3.17 -17.94
C ASP A 277 -6.62 3.84 -19.08
N GLY A 278 -7.61 4.67 -18.74
CA GLY A 278 -8.41 5.45 -19.68
C GLY A 278 -7.91 6.86 -19.97
N TRP A 279 -6.90 7.39 -19.25
CA TRP A 279 -6.44 8.78 -19.46
C TRP A 279 -5.89 8.95 -20.89
N ASN A 280 -5.09 8.00 -21.36
CA ASN A 280 -4.53 8.04 -22.71
C ASN A 280 -5.58 7.74 -23.81
N ALA A 281 -6.48 6.77 -23.59
CA ALA A 281 -7.47 6.40 -24.61
C ALA A 281 -8.56 7.47 -24.78
N LYS A 282 -9.07 8.04 -23.68
CA LYS A 282 -10.06 9.13 -23.71
C LYS A 282 -9.44 10.43 -24.23
N MET A 283 -8.21 10.79 -23.82
CA MET A 283 -7.48 11.93 -24.39
C MET A 283 -7.24 11.77 -25.88
N LYS A 284 -6.79 10.58 -26.35
CA LYS A 284 -6.54 10.33 -27.79
C LYS A 284 -7.82 10.44 -28.61
N LEU A 285 -8.93 9.82 -28.18
CA LEU A 285 -10.22 9.93 -28.87
C LEU A 285 -10.74 11.37 -28.89
N SER A 286 -10.58 12.07 -27.77
CA SER A 286 -10.95 13.48 -27.64
C SER A 286 -10.12 14.35 -28.60
N LEU A 287 -8.79 14.21 -28.60
CA LEU A 287 -7.88 14.91 -29.51
C LEU A 287 -8.17 14.62 -30.99
N ILE A 288 -8.51 13.38 -31.34
CA ILE A 288 -8.87 13.01 -32.72
C ILE A 288 -10.16 13.71 -33.14
N PHE A 289 -11.22 13.66 -32.32
CA PHE A 289 -12.49 14.34 -32.60
C PHE A 289 -12.29 15.86 -32.72
N PHE A 290 -11.47 16.44 -31.85
CA PHE A 290 -11.14 17.87 -31.88
C PHE A 290 -10.29 18.26 -33.10
N SER A 291 -9.28 17.47 -33.48
CA SER A 291 -8.50 17.73 -34.70
C SER A 291 -9.33 17.63 -35.97
N GLY A 292 -10.28 16.68 -36.02
CA GLY A 292 -11.20 16.52 -37.15
C GLY A 292 -12.15 17.72 -37.28
N GLY A 293 -12.70 18.19 -36.15
CA GLY A 293 -13.55 19.38 -36.11
C GLY A 293 -12.82 20.65 -36.57
N ALA A 294 -11.59 20.87 -36.12
CA ALA A 294 -10.78 22.00 -36.53
C ALA A 294 -10.47 21.98 -38.04
N ILE A 295 -10.11 20.82 -38.59
CA ILE A 295 -9.88 20.65 -40.04
C ILE A 295 -11.17 20.92 -40.83
N LEU A 296 -12.32 20.44 -40.36
CA LEU A 296 -13.61 20.66 -41.02
C LEU A 296 -13.97 22.16 -41.07
N ILE A 297 -13.71 22.92 -40.00
CA ILE A 297 -13.89 24.38 -39.97
C ILE A 297 -12.98 25.07 -41.00
N ILE A 298 -11.72 24.63 -41.12
CA ILE A 298 -10.77 25.15 -42.13
C ILE A 298 -11.27 24.86 -43.55
N VAL A 299 -11.77 23.66 -43.82
CA VAL A 299 -12.32 23.30 -45.15
C VAL A 299 -13.54 24.15 -45.49
N ILE A 300 -14.48 24.32 -44.54
CA ILE A 300 -15.64 25.19 -44.74
C ILE A 300 -15.22 26.63 -45.04
N PHE A 301 -14.19 27.13 -44.34
CA PHE A 301 -13.64 28.46 -44.61
C PHE A 301 -13.15 28.60 -46.05
N PHE A 302 -12.39 27.65 -46.57
CA PHE A 302 -11.91 27.68 -47.96
C PHE A 302 -13.06 27.62 -48.97
N ILE A 303 -14.08 26.79 -48.72
CA ILE A 303 -15.27 26.70 -49.58
C ILE A 303 -16.04 28.04 -49.61
N VAL A 304 -16.26 28.66 -48.44
CA VAL A 304 -16.96 29.94 -48.34
C VAL A 304 -16.16 31.06 -48.99
N ARG A 305 -14.82 31.05 -48.84
CA ARG A 305 -13.93 32.02 -49.49
C ARG A 305 -13.91 31.87 -51.01
N TYR A 306 -13.92 30.65 -51.51
CA TYR A 306 -13.99 30.38 -52.95
C TYR A 306 -15.31 30.85 -53.55
N ARG A 307 -16.44 30.60 -52.86
CA ARG A 307 -17.77 31.02 -53.34
C ARG A 307 -18.02 32.53 -53.23
N ASN A 308 -17.49 33.19 -52.20
CA ASN A 308 -17.76 34.60 -51.92
C ASN A 308 -16.46 35.39 -51.62
N PRO A 309 -15.68 35.77 -52.65
CA PRO A 309 -14.37 36.39 -52.49
C PRO A 309 -14.40 37.83 -51.94
N GLN A 310 -15.51 38.56 -52.07
CA GLN A 310 -15.65 39.95 -51.57
C GLN A 310 -16.16 40.07 -50.13
N ALA A 311 -16.62 38.97 -49.51
CA ALA A 311 -17.12 38.99 -48.15
C ALA A 311 -15.98 39.01 -47.12
N ARG A 312 -16.19 39.67 -45.97
CA ARG A 312 -15.29 39.69 -44.80
C ARG A 312 -15.31 38.33 -44.08
N ASN A 313 -14.85 37.28 -44.77
CA ASN A 313 -14.94 35.88 -44.34
C ASN A 313 -14.09 35.57 -43.10
N ILE A 314 -13.22 36.49 -42.69
CA ILE A 314 -12.40 36.35 -41.49
C ILE A 314 -13.25 36.36 -40.21
N LEU A 315 -14.38 37.06 -40.20
CA LEU A 315 -15.30 37.10 -39.04
C LEU A 315 -15.92 35.73 -38.77
N ILE A 316 -16.28 34.99 -39.82
CA ILE A 316 -16.83 33.63 -39.71
C ILE A 316 -15.80 32.69 -39.07
N PHE A 317 -14.53 32.83 -39.44
CA PHE A 317 -13.44 32.06 -38.85
C PHE A 317 -13.23 32.42 -37.38
N SER A 318 -13.26 33.71 -37.03
CA SER A 318 -13.20 34.15 -35.62
C SER A 318 -14.35 33.55 -34.81
N PHE A 319 -15.61 33.63 -35.28
CA PHE A 319 -16.75 33.05 -34.58
C PHE A 319 -16.65 31.52 -34.41
N ALA A 320 -16.17 30.82 -35.44
CA ALA A 320 -16.00 29.37 -35.38
C ALA A 320 -14.90 28.96 -34.38
N LEU A 321 -13.76 29.66 -34.37
CA LEU A 321 -12.69 29.42 -33.39
C LEU A 321 -13.12 29.77 -31.97
N ILE A 322 -13.90 30.84 -31.81
CA ILE A 322 -14.46 31.27 -30.53
C ILE A 322 -15.40 30.20 -29.96
N ILE A 323 -16.30 29.65 -30.78
CA ILE A 323 -17.20 28.56 -30.37
C ILE A 323 -16.38 27.30 -30.03
N LEU A 324 -15.33 27.01 -30.81
CA LEU A 324 -14.43 25.88 -30.54
C LEU A 324 -13.69 26.03 -29.21
N ASP A 325 -13.12 27.20 -28.91
CA ASP A 325 -12.45 27.51 -27.63
C ASP A 325 -13.42 27.36 -26.45
N PHE A 326 -14.66 27.84 -26.59
CA PHE A 326 -15.70 27.67 -25.57
C PHE A 326 -16.09 26.20 -25.35
N ILE A 327 -16.25 25.42 -26.41
CA ILE A 327 -16.54 23.98 -26.31
C ILE A 327 -15.36 23.24 -25.68
N LEU A 328 -14.12 23.61 -26.01
CA LEU A 328 -12.91 23.04 -25.41
C LEU A 328 -12.84 23.32 -23.91
N ASP A 329 -13.14 24.54 -23.47
CA ASP A 329 -13.17 24.91 -22.06
C ASP A 329 -14.24 24.11 -21.29
N ILE A 330 -15.45 23.95 -21.85
CA ILE A 330 -16.51 23.13 -21.24
C ILE A 330 -16.12 21.64 -21.20
N ALA A 331 -15.60 21.09 -22.30
CA ALA A 331 -15.19 19.69 -22.36
C ALA A 331 -14.05 19.40 -21.39
N PHE A 332 -13.05 20.29 -21.30
CA PHE A 332 -11.99 20.21 -20.32
C PHE A 332 -12.58 20.12 -18.90
N VAL A 333 -13.58 20.96 -18.62
CA VAL A 333 -14.25 20.99 -17.33
C VAL A 333 -15.04 19.70 -17.04
N ILE A 334 -15.86 19.22 -17.97
CA ILE A 334 -16.73 18.05 -17.73
C ILE A 334 -15.90 16.78 -17.58
N TYR A 335 -14.88 16.60 -18.42
CA TYR A 335 -14.14 15.34 -18.49
C TYR A 335 -12.91 15.29 -17.57
N TYR A 336 -12.29 16.44 -17.25
CA TYR A 336 -11.02 16.47 -16.51
C TYR A 336 -11.11 17.17 -15.15
N ALA A 337 -12.03 18.12 -14.94
CA ALA A 337 -12.09 18.87 -13.66
C ALA A 337 -12.64 18.07 -12.47
N GLN A 338 -13.27 16.91 -12.70
CA GLN A 338 -13.74 16.04 -11.61
C GLN A 338 -12.61 15.30 -10.88
N GLN A 339 -11.39 15.23 -11.44
CA GLN A 339 -10.28 14.45 -10.88
C GLN A 339 -9.24 15.27 -10.13
N VAL A 340 -9.31 16.62 -10.15
CA VAL A 340 -8.34 17.48 -9.48
C VAL A 340 -9.08 18.63 -8.79
N LEU A 341 -9.29 18.48 -7.48
CA LEU A 341 -10.10 19.39 -6.65
C LEU A 341 -9.57 20.84 -6.65
N SER A 342 -8.27 21.03 -6.87
CA SER A 342 -7.59 22.34 -6.77
C SER A 342 -7.78 23.25 -7.99
N PHE A 343 -8.16 22.72 -9.15
CA PHE A 343 -8.42 23.55 -10.34
C PHE A 343 -9.79 24.25 -10.31
N PHE A 344 -10.61 24.05 -9.27
CA PHE A 344 -11.98 24.59 -9.24
C PHE A 344 -12.04 26.13 -9.09
N ILE A 345 -11.05 26.75 -8.43
CA ILE A 345 -11.05 28.19 -8.13
C ILE A 345 -10.45 29.04 -9.26
N PRO A 346 -9.27 28.71 -9.85
CA PRO A 346 -8.79 29.37 -11.07
C PRO A 346 -9.80 29.26 -12.23
N ARG A 347 -10.63 28.21 -12.22
CA ARG A 347 -11.65 27.85 -13.21
C ARG A 347 -12.85 28.79 -13.27
N TYR A 348 -13.37 29.28 -12.14
CA TYR A 348 -14.47 30.24 -12.16
C TYR A 348 -14.01 31.59 -12.69
N PHE A 349 -12.75 31.96 -12.41
CA PHE A 349 -12.15 33.20 -12.88
C PHE A 349 -11.83 33.17 -14.37
N MET A 350 -11.22 32.10 -14.91
CA MET A 350 -10.94 32.02 -16.35
C MET A 350 -12.23 32.01 -17.19
N LEU A 351 -13.23 31.20 -16.81
CA LEU A 351 -14.50 31.12 -17.54
C LEU A 351 -15.26 32.45 -17.47
N LYS A 352 -15.29 33.11 -16.30
CA LYS A 352 -16.02 34.38 -16.09
C LYS A 352 -15.31 35.58 -16.74
N TYR A 353 -13.97 35.65 -16.69
CA TYR A 353 -13.22 36.70 -17.38
C TYR A 353 -13.35 36.60 -18.90
N ARG A 354 -13.31 35.38 -19.46
CA ARG A 354 -13.51 35.18 -20.90
C ARG A 354 -14.97 35.47 -21.31
N PHE A 355 -15.96 35.01 -20.55
CA PHE A 355 -17.37 35.34 -20.83
C PHE A 355 -17.65 36.86 -20.80
N PHE A 356 -16.93 37.61 -19.96
CA PHE A 356 -17.04 39.07 -19.87
C PHE A 356 -16.43 39.78 -21.10
N PHE A 357 -15.34 39.24 -21.66
CA PHE A 357 -14.71 39.72 -22.90
C PHE A 357 -15.46 39.29 -24.18
N PHE A 358 -16.47 38.42 -24.05
CA PHE A 358 -17.26 37.89 -25.17
C PHE A 358 -18.51 38.72 -25.48
N PHE A 359 -18.98 39.53 -24.53
CA PHE A 359 -20.25 40.28 -24.63
C PHE A 359 -20.07 41.82 -24.62
N PHE A 360 -18.84 42.32 -24.51
CA PHE A 360 -18.43 43.71 -24.69
C PHE A 360 -17.17 43.74 -25.55
#